data_AF-A0A8S9G0R5-F1
#
_entry.id   AF-A0A8S9G0R5-F1
#
_cell.length_a   1.000
_cell.length_b   1.000
_cell.length_c   1.000
_cell.angle_alpha   90.00
_cell.angle_beta   90.00
_cell.angle_gamma   90.00
#
_symmetry.space_group_name_H-M   'P 1'
#
loop_
_entity.id
_entity.type
_entity.pdbx_description
1 polymer ?
#
loop_
_entity_poly.entity_id
_entity_poly.type
_entity_poly.pdbx_seq_one_letter_code
_entity_poly.pdbx_strand_id
1 'polypeptide(L)'
;MTWISPADLFGKREVLAIESVFKSHPHGCLMILSATMDSPQGYTTLKPFLDRGYKVVSVTPDLPFLLKGTAGETWLEEIRSGKRDPGKISLAQNLSNLMRLAYLYKYGGVYLDTDMILLKSFKGLNNIIGAQTLDPSFTNWTRLNNAVLIFDKGHPLLLKFIEEFAHTFNGNVWGYNGPYLVSRVAARAAVEEYNNFTVMRPSAFYPVNWLEIEKFFKVPKTEKESKWVKVKLLQMQRSSYGLHLWNKFSRKFEIEQGSAMWRLVSDHCIICQIGSASSS
;
A
#
# COMPACT_ATOMS: atom_id res chain seq x y z
N MET A 1 5.93 -4.77 -1.78
CA MET A 1 5.61 -4.05 -0.52
C MET A 1 6.87 -3.46 0.07
N THR A 2 6.77 -2.49 0.98
CA THR A 2 7.92 -1.90 1.68
C THR A 2 7.73 -1.94 3.19
N TRP A 3 8.76 -2.36 3.94
CA TRP A 3 8.76 -2.35 5.40
C TRP A 3 10.12 -1.85 5.94
N ILE A 4 10.12 -0.72 6.64
CA ILE A 4 11.34 -0.08 7.17
C ILE A 4 11.36 -0.11 8.72
N SER A 5 10.29 -0.59 9.34
CA SER A 5 10.23 -0.77 10.79
C SER A 5 10.97 -2.04 11.23
N PRO A 6 11.28 -2.18 12.53
CA PRO A 6 11.79 -3.44 13.09
C PRO A 6 10.95 -4.66 12.70
N ALA A 7 11.58 -5.83 12.60
CA ALA A 7 10.94 -7.06 12.12
C ALA A 7 9.94 -7.64 13.14
N ASP A 8 10.15 -7.42 14.43
CA ASP A 8 9.24 -7.79 15.52
C ASP A 8 7.90 -7.04 15.48
N LEU A 9 7.88 -5.88 14.83
CA LEU A 9 6.66 -5.12 14.59
C LEU A 9 5.88 -5.58 13.34
N PHE A 10 6.44 -6.51 12.54
CA PHE A 10 5.75 -7.08 11.38
C PHE A 10 4.71 -8.10 11.87
N GLY A 11 3.51 -7.61 12.17
CA GLY A 11 2.52 -8.35 12.93
C GLY A 11 1.44 -9.03 12.08
N LYS A 12 0.37 -9.45 12.78
CA LYS A 12 -0.79 -10.12 12.18
C LYS A 12 -1.46 -9.31 11.07
N ARG A 13 -1.42 -7.98 11.13
CA ARG A 13 -2.03 -7.10 10.12
C ARG A 13 -1.26 -7.12 8.81
N GLU A 14 0.06 -7.05 8.89
CA GLU A 14 0.95 -7.14 7.73
C GLU A 14 0.92 -8.55 7.14
N VAL A 15 0.86 -9.59 7.99
CA VAL A 15 0.64 -10.98 7.54
C VAL A 15 -0.69 -11.10 6.79
N LEU A 16 -1.79 -10.53 7.30
CA LEU A 16 -3.08 -10.53 6.60
C LEU A 16 -3.00 -9.87 5.21
N ALA A 17 -2.21 -8.80 5.06
CA ALA A 17 -1.97 -8.20 3.74
C ALA A 17 -1.31 -9.20 2.79
N ILE A 18 -0.28 -9.94 3.24
CA ILE A 18 0.36 -11.01 2.47
C ILE A 18 -0.64 -12.11 2.10
N GLU A 19 -1.44 -12.58 3.06
CA GLU A 19 -2.47 -13.61 2.82
C GLU A 19 -3.46 -13.16 1.75
N SER A 20 -3.90 -11.90 1.82
CA SER A 20 -4.82 -11.34 0.83
C SER A 20 -4.22 -11.28 -0.58
N VAL A 21 -2.90 -11.02 -0.69
CA VAL A 21 -2.18 -11.08 -1.97
C VAL A 21 -2.22 -12.48 -2.54
N PHE A 22 -1.81 -13.49 -1.77
CA PHE A 22 -1.75 -14.87 -2.25
C PHE A 22 -3.11 -15.52 -2.43
N LYS A 23 -4.14 -15.08 -1.69
CA LYS A 23 -5.52 -15.48 -1.98
C LYS A 23 -5.99 -14.97 -3.34
N SER A 24 -5.66 -13.72 -3.69
CA SER A 24 -6.06 -13.12 -4.97
C SER A 24 -5.14 -13.52 -6.14
N HIS A 25 -3.89 -13.90 -5.83
CA HIS A 25 -2.86 -14.28 -6.79
C HIS A 25 -2.06 -15.50 -6.28
N PRO A 26 -2.63 -16.72 -6.31
CA PRO A 26 -1.99 -17.91 -5.73
C PRO A 26 -0.63 -18.27 -6.35
N HIS A 27 -0.39 -17.87 -7.60
CA HIS A 27 0.86 -18.09 -8.33
C HIS A 27 1.71 -16.82 -8.47
N GLY A 28 1.31 -15.72 -7.83
CA GLY A 28 2.05 -14.46 -7.84
C GLY A 28 3.36 -14.55 -7.07
N CYS A 29 4.22 -13.56 -7.27
CA CYS A 29 5.44 -13.37 -6.49
C CYS A 29 5.28 -12.11 -5.63
N LEU A 30 5.60 -12.21 -4.34
CA LEU A 30 5.63 -11.07 -3.43
C LEU A 30 7.07 -10.77 -3.00
N MET A 31 7.52 -9.56 -3.28
CA MET A 31 8.76 -9.02 -2.73
C MET A 31 8.44 -7.97 -1.65
N ILE A 32 9.10 -8.10 -0.51
CA ILE A 32 9.07 -7.15 0.60
C ILE A 32 10.43 -6.45 0.64
N LEU A 33 10.42 -5.14 0.41
CA LEU A 33 11.62 -4.30 0.42
C LEU A 33 11.89 -3.89 1.85
N SER A 34 12.83 -4.57 2.49
CA SER A 34 13.05 -4.46 3.93
C SER A 34 14.38 -5.06 4.36
N ALA A 35 15.26 -4.21 4.90
CA ALA A 35 16.49 -4.66 5.52
C ALA A 35 16.25 -5.43 6.83
N THR A 36 15.17 -5.11 7.54
CA THR A 36 14.83 -5.74 8.83
C THR A 36 14.19 -7.11 8.64
N MET A 37 13.35 -7.28 7.62
CA MET A 37 12.74 -8.57 7.29
C MET A 37 13.66 -9.48 6.45
N ASP A 38 14.71 -8.94 5.83
CA ASP A 38 15.79 -9.71 5.22
C ASP A 38 16.76 -10.22 6.31
N SER A 39 16.23 -11.06 7.19
CA SER A 39 16.87 -11.54 8.41
C SER A 39 16.30 -12.91 8.84
N PRO A 40 16.94 -13.64 9.77
CA PRO A 40 16.39 -14.90 10.30
C PRO A 40 15.00 -14.75 10.92
N GLN A 41 14.72 -13.62 11.56
CA GLN A 41 13.41 -13.32 12.12
C GLN A 41 12.37 -13.12 11.02
N GLY A 42 12.68 -12.32 9.99
CA GLY A 42 11.77 -12.14 8.86
C GLY A 42 11.55 -13.43 8.07
N TYR A 43 12.59 -14.27 7.92
CA TYR A 43 12.45 -15.62 7.38
C TYR A 43 11.47 -16.45 8.21
N THR A 44 11.58 -16.43 9.53
CA THR A 44 10.65 -17.15 10.43
C THR A 44 9.21 -16.68 10.24
N THR A 45 8.99 -15.37 10.12
CA THR A 45 7.67 -14.79 9.83
C THR A 45 7.10 -15.23 8.48
N LEU A 46 7.95 -15.36 7.46
CA LEU A 46 7.55 -15.74 6.10
C LEU A 46 7.52 -17.25 5.85
N LYS A 47 8.19 -18.05 6.70
CA LYS A 47 8.30 -19.51 6.57
C LYS A 47 6.96 -20.21 6.36
N PRO A 48 5.85 -19.86 7.05
CA PRO A 48 4.58 -20.52 6.82
C PRO A 48 4.05 -20.40 5.39
N PHE A 49 4.38 -19.31 4.68
CA PHE A 49 4.04 -19.11 3.26
C PHE A 49 4.96 -19.94 2.36
N LEU A 50 6.27 -19.92 2.65
CA LEU A 50 7.28 -20.69 1.90
C LEU A 50 7.01 -22.19 1.96
N ASP A 51 6.69 -22.72 3.15
CA ASP A 51 6.36 -24.14 3.37
C ASP A 51 5.13 -24.60 2.56
N ARG A 52 4.26 -23.65 2.17
CA ARG A 52 3.07 -23.89 1.32
C ARG A 52 3.33 -23.66 -0.17
N GLY A 53 4.58 -23.39 -0.55
CA GLY A 53 4.99 -23.15 -1.94
C GLY A 53 4.68 -21.75 -2.47
N TYR A 54 4.26 -20.80 -1.62
CA TYR A 54 4.09 -19.42 -2.04
C TYR A 54 5.44 -18.74 -2.28
N LYS A 55 5.51 -17.91 -3.33
CA LYS A 55 6.72 -17.17 -3.70
C LYS A 55 6.76 -15.84 -2.98
N VAL A 56 7.30 -15.82 -1.77
CA VAL A 56 7.54 -14.60 -0.99
C VAL A 56 9.02 -14.45 -0.66
N VAL A 57 9.55 -13.24 -0.74
CA VAL A 57 10.92 -12.94 -0.34
C VAL A 57 10.99 -11.56 0.29
N SER A 58 11.83 -11.41 1.31
CA SER A 58 12.27 -10.10 1.79
C SER A 58 13.68 -9.82 1.29
N VAL A 59 13.92 -8.59 0.85
CA VAL A 59 15.22 -8.19 0.29
C VAL A 59 15.60 -6.81 0.83
N THR A 60 16.84 -6.68 1.28
CA THR A 60 17.45 -5.38 1.59
C THR A 60 17.58 -4.55 0.31
N PRO A 61 16.93 -3.36 0.22
CA PRO A 61 16.99 -2.55 -0.99
C PRO A 61 18.36 -1.89 -1.16
N ASP A 62 19.00 -2.09 -2.32
CA ASP A 62 20.17 -1.32 -2.75
C ASP A 62 19.69 0.02 -3.33
N LEU A 63 19.67 1.06 -2.48
CA LEU A 63 19.19 2.39 -2.85
C LEU A 63 20.02 3.05 -3.96
N PRO A 64 21.38 3.07 -3.90
CA PRO A 64 22.19 3.56 -5.02
C PRO A 64 21.85 2.88 -6.34
N PHE A 65 21.76 1.56 -6.36
CA PHE A 65 21.41 0.84 -7.59
C PHE A 65 19.99 1.17 -8.06
N LEU A 66 19.03 1.25 -7.13
CA LEU A 66 17.63 1.51 -7.44
C LEU A 66 17.42 2.89 -8.05
N LEU A 67 18.13 3.91 -7.56
CA LEU A 67 17.94 5.31 -7.94
C LEU A 67 18.87 5.77 -9.06
N LYS A 68 19.87 4.96 -9.43
CA LYS A 68 20.85 5.27 -10.47
C LYS A 68 20.18 5.77 -11.76
N GLY A 69 20.68 6.90 -12.27
CA GLY A 69 20.18 7.50 -13.51
C GLY A 69 18.82 8.19 -13.37
N THR A 70 18.38 8.46 -12.14
CA THR A 70 17.20 9.27 -11.84
C THR A 70 17.58 10.43 -10.92
N ALA A 71 16.74 11.47 -10.84
CA ALA A 71 16.95 12.57 -9.89
C ALA A 71 16.99 12.10 -8.41
N GLY A 72 16.47 10.91 -8.11
CA GLY A 72 16.55 10.30 -6.79
C GLY A 72 17.98 10.00 -6.34
N GLU A 73 18.92 9.79 -7.26
CA GLU A 73 20.34 9.57 -6.98
C GLU A 73 20.94 10.80 -6.28
N THR A 74 20.78 11.97 -6.88
CA THR A 74 21.22 13.25 -6.31
C THR A 74 20.54 13.53 -4.96
N TRP A 75 19.23 13.28 -4.86
CA TRP A 75 18.52 13.44 -3.57
C TRP A 75 19.12 12.54 -2.47
N LEU A 76 19.43 11.29 -2.78
CA LEU A 76 20.02 10.36 -1.83
C LEU A 76 21.41 10.82 -1.38
N GLU A 77 22.24 11.29 -2.31
CA GLU A 77 23.56 11.85 -2.02
C GLU A 77 23.46 13.07 -1.10
N GLU A 78 22.56 14.01 -1.40
CA GLU A 78 22.38 15.23 -0.61
C GLU A 78 21.87 14.93 0.81
N ILE A 79 20.98 13.94 0.97
CA ILE A 79 20.53 13.48 2.29
C ILE A 79 21.69 12.85 3.06
N ARG A 80 22.50 12.00 2.41
CA ARG A 80 23.66 11.32 3.05
C ARG A 80 24.76 12.29 3.44
N SER A 81 25.00 13.32 2.62
CA SER A 81 26.03 14.33 2.88
C SER A 81 25.56 15.45 3.80
N GLY A 82 24.29 15.45 4.23
CA GLY A 82 23.69 16.52 5.04
C GLY A 82 23.47 17.84 4.29
N LYS A 83 23.54 17.85 2.96
CA LYS A 83 23.25 19.05 2.14
C LYS A 83 21.75 19.34 2.05
N ARG A 84 20.92 18.32 2.22
CA ARG A 84 19.46 18.44 2.22
C ARG A 84 18.91 18.14 3.61
N ASP A 85 18.06 19.03 4.11
CA ASP A 85 17.33 18.82 5.36
C ASP A 85 16.32 17.65 5.22
N PRO A 86 16.41 16.58 6.04
CA PRO A 86 15.43 15.50 6.03
C PRO A 86 14.05 15.93 6.56
N GLY A 87 13.97 17.04 7.28
CA GLY A 87 12.76 17.59 7.90
C GLY A 87 12.22 16.81 9.10
N LYS A 88 11.08 17.24 9.64
CA LYS A 88 10.46 16.64 10.85
C LYS A 88 9.65 15.36 10.62
N ILE A 89 9.21 15.11 9.39
CA ILE A 89 8.50 13.88 9.04
C ILE A 89 9.52 12.77 8.85
N SER A 90 9.23 11.59 9.40
CA SER A 90 10.13 10.42 9.36
C SER A 90 10.79 10.23 7.99
N LEU A 91 12.13 10.22 7.98
CA LEU A 91 12.90 9.94 6.78
C LEU A 91 12.56 8.55 6.22
N ALA A 92 12.29 7.56 7.07
CA ALA A 92 11.84 6.23 6.65
C ALA A 92 10.51 6.30 5.87
N GLN A 93 9.54 7.12 6.31
CA GLN A 93 8.29 7.31 5.58
C GLN A 93 8.54 7.95 4.20
N ASN A 94 9.40 8.96 4.14
CA ASN A 94 9.75 9.60 2.88
C ASN A 94 10.53 8.67 1.95
N LEU A 95 11.46 7.88 2.49
CA LEU A 95 12.20 6.87 1.75
C LEU A 95 11.27 5.79 1.18
N SER A 96 10.27 5.34 1.94
CA SER A 96 9.24 4.42 1.44
C SER A 96 8.43 5.01 0.27
N ASN A 97 8.15 6.32 0.29
CA ASN A 97 7.51 7.01 -0.84
C ASN A 97 8.41 7.07 -2.10
N LEU A 98 9.72 7.22 -1.94
CA LEU A 98 10.64 7.20 -3.08
C LEU A 98 10.85 5.78 -3.61
N MET A 99 11.12 4.81 -2.73
CA MET A 99 11.41 3.43 -3.13
C MET A 99 10.26 2.80 -3.91
N ARG A 100 9.00 3.03 -3.51
CA ARG A 100 7.85 2.47 -4.24
C ARG A 100 7.78 2.94 -5.69
N LEU A 101 8.15 4.20 -5.94
CA LEU A 101 8.17 4.79 -7.27
C LEU A 101 9.34 4.24 -8.08
N ALA A 102 10.53 4.21 -7.48
CA ALA A 102 11.74 3.76 -8.16
C ALA A 102 11.72 2.25 -8.47
N TYR A 103 11.18 1.42 -7.57
CA TYR A 103 11.01 -0.01 -7.85
C TYR A 103 10.04 -0.26 -8.99
N LEU A 104 8.88 0.41 -8.99
CA LEU A 104 7.96 0.30 -10.12
C LEU A 104 8.57 0.83 -11.42
N TYR A 105 9.35 1.91 -11.36
CA TYR A 105 10.00 2.42 -12.57
C TYR A 105 10.98 1.39 -13.14
N LYS A 106 11.77 0.75 -12.28
CA LYS A 106 12.82 -0.19 -12.71
C LYS A 106 12.29 -1.58 -13.10
N TYR A 107 11.21 -2.06 -12.47
CA TYR A 107 10.74 -3.44 -12.63
C TYR A 107 9.29 -3.56 -13.11
N GLY A 108 8.50 -2.49 -13.05
CA GLY A 108 7.06 -2.54 -13.31
C GLY A 108 6.32 -3.38 -12.27
N GLY A 109 5.06 -3.72 -12.60
CA GLY A 109 4.21 -4.57 -11.78
C GLY A 109 3.36 -3.78 -10.80
N VAL A 110 3.27 -4.28 -9.56
CA VAL A 110 2.35 -3.77 -8.54
C VAL A 110 3.10 -3.39 -7.28
N TYR A 111 2.90 -2.16 -6.81
CA TYR A 111 3.25 -1.76 -5.46
C TYR A 111 2.01 -1.77 -4.56
N LEU A 112 2.21 -2.21 -3.32
CA LEU A 112 1.24 -2.20 -2.24
C LEU A 112 1.91 -1.76 -0.95
N ASP A 113 1.28 -0.88 -0.19
CA ASP A 113 1.59 -0.70 1.23
C ASP A 113 1.23 -1.98 2.01
N THR A 114 1.92 -2.22 3.13
CA THR A 114 1.78 -3.45 3.93
C THR A 114 0.45 -3.52 4.69
N ASP A 115 -0.39 -2.50 4.57
CA ASP A 115 -1.72 -2.39 5.15
C ASP A 115 -2.82 -2.28 4.08
N MET A 116 -2.52 -2.71 2.85
CA MET A 116 -3.48 -2.93 1.78
C MET A 116 -3.98 -4.37 1.79
N ILE A 117 -5.29 -4.56 1.98
CA ILE A 117 -5.95 -5.86 1.85
C ILE A 117 -6.49 -6.00 0.43
N LEU A 118 -6.03 -7.01 -0.30
CA LEU A 118 -6.53 -7.33 -1.64
C LEU A 118 -7.82 -8.12 -1.55
N LEU A 119 -8.84 -7.65 -2.28
CA LEU A 119 -10.17 -8.24 -2.32
C LEU A 119 -10.45 -8.96 -3.65
N LYS A 120 -9.72 -8.59 -4.70
CA LYS A 120 -9.84 -9.15 -6.05
C LYS A 120 -8.49 -9.21 -6.75
N SER A 121 -8.40 -10.07 -7.77
CA SER A 121 -7.24 -10.11 -8.65
C SER A 121 -7.06 -8.79 -9.41
N PHE A 122 -5.80 -8.40 -9.61
CA PHE A 122 -5.41 -7.24 -10.41
C PHE A 122 -5.10 -7.64 -11.87
N LYS A 123 -5.37 -8.89 -12.26
CA LYS A 123 -5.18 -9.36 -13.63
C LYS A 123 -5.95 -8.45 -14.60
N GLY A 124 -5.26 -7.96 -15.62
CA GLY A 124 -5.82 -7.05 -16.62
C GLY A 124 -5.79 -5.58 -16.24
N LEU A 125 -5.27 -5.22 -15.06
CA LEU A 125 -5.01 -3.83 -14.71
C LEU A 125 -3.58 -3.43 -15.10
N ASN A 126 -3.42 -2.25 -15.68
CA ASN A 126 -2.13 -1.66 -16.05
C ASN A 126 -2.18 -0.13 -15.98
N ASN A 127 -1.07 0.49 -15.60
CA ASN A 127 -0.90 1.94 -15.49
C ASN A 127 -2.04 2.62 -14.71
N ILE A 128 -2.28 2.16 -13.49
CA ILE A 128 -3.35 2.60 -12.60
C ILE A 128 -2.80 3.26 -11.34
N ILE A 129 -3.47 4.34 -10.96
CA ILE A 129 -3.38 4.96 -9.64
C ILE A 129 -4.78 5.17 -9.05
N GLY A 130 -4.92 5.02 -7.74
CA GLY A 130 -6.20 5.21 -7.06
C GLY A 130 -6.41 6.65 -6.57
N ALA A 131 -7.61 7.19 -6.79
CA ALA A 131 -8.08 8.40 -6.14
C ALA A 131 -8.46 8.12 -4.69
N GLN A 132 -7.90 8.85 -3.74
CA GLN A 132 -8.26 8.79 -2.33
C GLN A 132 -9.55 9.58 -2.04
N THR A 133 -9.71 10.76 -2.66
CA THR A 133 -10.87 11.63 -2.45
C THR A 133 -11.35 12.20 -3.78
N LEU A 134 -12.65 12.49 -3.84
CA LEU A 134 -13.30 13.23 -4.93
C LEU A 134 -13.66 14.63 -4.46
N ASP A 135 -14.02 15.49 -5.41
CA ASP A 135 -14.66 16.77 -5.15
C ASP A 135 -16.12 16.56 -4.68
N PRO A 136 -16.79 17.59 -4.15
CA PRO A 136 -18.17 17.47 -3.67
C PRO A 136 -19.18 17.02 -4.74
N SER A 137 -18.88 17.24 -6.04
CA SER A 137 -19.72 16.77 -7.14
C SER A 137 -19.50 15.30 -7.50
N PHE A 138 -18.52 14.63 -6.89
CA PHE A 138 -18.11 13.25 -7.17
C PHE A 138 -17.69 13.01 -8.63
N THR A 139 -17.27 14.06 -9.34
CA THR A 139 -16.87 13.98 -10.75
C THR A 139 -15.35 13.87 -10.88
N ASN A 140 -14.63 14.70 -10.14
CA ASN A 140 -13.19 14.85 -10.26
C ASN A 140 -12.50 14.37 -8.98
N TRP A 141 -11.33 13.76 -9.14
CA TRP A 141 -10.50 13.43 -7.99
C TRP A 141 -9.83 14.69 -7.45
N THR A 142 -9.71 14.78 -6.12
CA THR A 142 -9.01 15.89 -5.43
C THR A 142 -7.70 15.43 -4.80
N ARG A 143 -7.58 14.13 -4.53
CA ARG A 143 -6.37 13.51 -4.00
C ARG A 143 -6.19 12.13 -4.61
N LEU A 144 -4.97 11.86 -5.06
CA LEU A 144 -4.50 10.52 -5.40
C LEU A 144 -3.66 10.00 -4.24
N ASN A 145 -3.50 8.69 -4.18
CA ASN A 145 -2.68 8.05 -3.16
C ASN A 145 -1.80 6.97 -3.81
N ASN A 146 -0.60 6.80 -3.25
CA ASN A 146 0.44 5.91 -3.75
C ASN A 146 0.61 4.66 -2.87
N ALA A 147 -0.38 4.31 -2.06
CA ALA A 147 -0.44 3.05 -1.30
C ALA A 147 -0.69 1.84 -2.19
N VAL A 148 -1.26 2.05 -3.38
CA VAL A 148 -1.31 1.06 -4.46
C VAL A 148 -1.01 1.75 -5.79
N LEU A 149 -0.12 1.14 -6.56
CA LEU A 149 0.28 1.62 -7.87
C LEU A 149 0.50 0.39 -8.77
N ILE A 150 -0.04 0.42 -9.98
CA ILE A 150 0.10 -0.67 -10.95
C ILE A 150 0.65 -0.03 -12.21
N PHE A 151 1.89 -0.30 -12.59
CA PHE A 151 2.50 0.38 -13.74
C PHE A 151 3.44 -0.53 -14.49
N ASP A 152 3.52 -0.30 -15.80
CA ASP A 152 4.51 -0.93 -16.64
C ASP A 152 5.92 -0.44 -16.29
N LYS A 153 6.91 -1.30 -16.54
CA LYS A 153 8.32 -0.94 -16.37
C LYS A 153 8.65 0.27 -17.23
N GLY A 154 9.37 1.23 -16.66
CA GLY A 154 9.83 2.42 -17.36
C GLY A 154 8.75 3.47 -17.65
N HIS A 155 7.55 3.34 -17.08
CA HIS A 155 6.45 4.27 -17.36
C HIS A 155 6.86 5.74 -17.06
N PRO A 156 6.71 6.69 -18.02
CA PRO A 156 7.20 8.07 -17.87
C PRO A 156 6.64 8.80 -16.63
N LEU A 157 5.38 8.55 -16.28
CA LEU A 157 4.77 9.14 -15.09
C LEU A 157 5.51 8.78 -13.79
N LEU A 158 6.08 7.58 -13.68
CA LEU A 158 6.87 7.17 -12.51
C LEU A 158 8.18 7.96 -12.43
N LEU A 159 8.84 8.18 -13.57
CA LEU A 159 10.04 9.02 -13.63
C LEU A 159 9.71 10.46 -13.22
N LYS A 160 8.59 11.02 -13.69
CA LYS A 160 8.10 12.34 -13.26
C LYS A 160 7.80 12.41 -11.77
N PHE A 161 7.26 11.34 -11.17
CA PHE A 161 7.10 11.29 -9.72
C PHE A 161 8.45 11.30 -8.97
N ILE A 162 9.45 10.57 -9.47
CA ILE A 162 10.79 10.53 -8.87
C ILE A 162 11.49 11.90 -9.00
N GLU A 163 11.41 12.53 -10.17
CA GLU A 163 11.91 13.89 -10.42
C GLU A 163 11.28 14.90 -9.47
N GLU A 164 9.94 14.90 -9.36
CA GLU A 164 9.23 15.79 -8.45
C GLU A 164 9.65 15.55 -7.00
N PHE A 165 9.82 14.28 -6.60
CA PHE A 165 10.22 13.92 -5.25
C PHE A 165 11.57 14.54 -4.90
N ALA A 166 12.56 14.35 -5.78
CA ALA A 166 13.91 14.84 -5.57
C ALA A 166 13.97 16.39 -5.55
N HIS A 167 13.37 17.04 -6.55
CA HIS A 167 13.49 18.48 -6.73
C HIS A 167 12.71 19.27 -5.68
N THR A 168 11.51 18.82 -5.34
CA THR A 168 10.60 19.55 -4.45
C THR A 168 10.59 19.02 -3.03
N PHE A 169 11.47 18.07 -2.69
CA PHE A 169 11.45 17.36 -1.41
C PHE A 169 11.19 18.30 -0.23
N ASN A 170 10.12 18.03 0.51
CA ASN A 170 9.80 18.76 1.72
C ASN A 170 9.49 17.77 2.85
N GLY A 171 10.52 17.47 3.64
CA GLY A 171 10.39 16.61 4.81
C GLY A 171 9.60 17.21 5.97
N ASN A 172 9.14 18.46 5.87
CA ASN A 172 8.42 19.15 6.94
C ASN A 172 6.90 19.08 6.81
N VAL A 173 6.37 18.62 5.68
CA VAL A 173 4.93 18.58 5.40
C VAL A 173 4.46 17.14 5.19
N TRP A 174 3.56 16.67 6.06
CA TRP A 174 3.03 15.31 5.95
C TRP A 174 2.24 15.15 4.63
N GLY A 175 2.50 14.04 3.93
CA GLY A 175 1.87 13.74 2.64
C GLY A 175 2.47 14.48 1.44
N TYR A 176 3.36 15.48 1.66
CA TYR A 176 3.94 16.30 0.60
C TYR A 176 4.69 15.45 -0.44
N ASN A 177 5.53 14.51 0.01
CA ASN A 177 6.34 13.64 -0.85
C ASN A 177 5.63 12.33 -1.23
N GLY A 178 4.35 12.18 -0.90
CA GLY A 178 3.55 10.98 -1.18
C GLY A 178 2.25 11.35 -1.90
N PRO A 179 1.08 11.24 -1.25
CA PRO A 179 -0.21 11.56 -1.87
C PRO A 179 -0.28 12.94 -2.56
N TYR A 180 0.38 13.97 -2.00
CA TYR A 180 0.31 15.31 -2.60
C TYR A 180 1.19 15.42 -3.84
N LEU A 181 2.26 14.64 -3.89
CA LEU A 181 3.18 14.55 -5.01
C LEU A 181 2.54 13.86 -6.19
N VAL A 182 2.01 12.67 -5.97
CA VAL A 182 1.40 11.92 -7.07
C VAL A 182 0.18 12.65 -7.62
N SER A 183 -0.57 13.37 -6.78
CA SER A 183 -1.65 14.27 -7.25
C SER A 183 -1.16 15.40 -8.14
N ARG A 184 -0.19 16.20 -7.71
CA ARG A 184 0.21 17.40 -8.47
C ARG A 184 0.87 17.03 -9.79
N VAL A 185 1.65 15.95 -9.81
CA VAL A 185 2.29 15.45 -11.03
C VAL A 185 1.24 14.84 -11.97
N ALA A 186 0.31 14.02 -11.48
CA ALA A 186 -0.74 13.44 -12.33
C ALA A 186 -1.70 14.50 -12.88
N ALA A 187 -1.99 15.57 -12.13
CA ALA A 187 -2.81 16.68 -12.61
C ALA A 187 -2.14 17.40 -13.79
N ARG A 188 -0.82 17.63 -13.72
CA ARG A 188 -0.05 18.22 -14.83
C ARG A 188 0.02 17.25 -16.02
N ALA A 189 0.31 15.98 -15.76
CA ALA A 189 0.41 14.95 -16.80
C ALA A 189 -0.89 14.72 -17.55
N ALA A 190 -2.07 14.83 -16.90
CA ALA A 190 -3.37 14.68 -17.56
C ALA A 190 -3.63 15.74 -18.65
N VAL A 191 -2.93 16.87 -18.59
CA VAL A 191 -2.99 17.96 -19.58
C VAL A 191 -1.96 17.76 -20.70
N GLU A 192 -0.96 16.91 -20.49
CA GLU A 192 0.10 16.59 -21.45
C GLU A 192 -0.29 15.39 -22.33
N GLU A 193 0.24 15.31 -23.55
CA GLU A 193 -0.14 14.30 -24.57
C GLU A 193 0.34 12.86 -24.24
N TYR A 194 1.01 12.65 -23.11
CA TYR A 194 1.64 11.37 -22.72
C TYR A 194 0.77 10.57 -21.73
N ASN A 195 -0.48 10.33 -22.14
CA ASN A 195 -1.64 10.06 -21.29
C ASN A 195 -2.02 8.59 -21.04
N ASN A 196 -1.07 7.65 -20.99
CA ASN A 196 -1.44 6.24 -20.84
C ASN A 196 -1.55 5.76 -19.38
N PHE A 197 -2.34 6.45 -18.54
CA PHE A 197 -2.67 5.97 -17.20
C PHE A 197 -4.14 6.21 -16.84
N THR A 198 -4.66 5.36 -15.96
CA THR A 198 -6.04 5.43 -15.48
C THR A 198 -6.07 5.81 -14.01
N VAL A 199 -6.88 6.83 -13.67
CA VAL A 199 -7.23 7.11 -12.27
C VAL A 199 -8.49 6.33 -11.90
N MET A 200 -8.35 5.37 -11.00
CA MET A 200 -9.49 4.63 -10.45
C MET A 200 -10.18 5.42 -9.33
N ARG A 201 -11.51 5.33 -9.29
CA ARG A 201 -12.33 5.95 -8.23
C ARG A 201 -11.98 5.42 -6.83
N PRO A 202 -12.28 6.16 -5.75
CA PRO A 202 -11.98 5.69 -4.39
C PRO A 202 -12.57 4.34 -4.05
N SER A 203 -13.75 3.99 -4.61
CA SER A 203 -14.35 2.66 -4.39
C SER A 203 -13.47 1.49 -4.82
N ALA A 204 -12.48 1.69 -5.70
CA ALA A 204 -11.59 0.62 -6.15
C ALA A 204 -10.59 0.18 -5.06
N PHE A 205 -9.97 1.13 -4.36
CA PHE A 205 -8.85 0.85 -3.44
C PHE A 205 -9.00 1.50 -2.05
N TYR A 206 -9.82 2.54 -1.95
CA TYR A 206 -10.07 3.33 -0.74
C TYR A 206 -11.58 3.43 -0.41
N PRO A 207 -12.31 2.30 -0.34
CA PRO A 207 -13.76 2.30 -0.15
C PRO A 207 -14.20 2.85 1.23
N VAL A 208 -13.26 2.88 2.18
CA VAL A 208 -13.44 3.41 3.54
C VAL A 208 -12.35 4.42 3.83
N ASN A 209 -12.76 5.63 4.21
CA ASN A 209 -11.84 6.70 4.59
C ASN A 209 -11.23 6.44 5.98
N TRP A 210 -10.02 6.94 6.22
CA TRP A 210 -9.32 6.84 7.50
C TRP A 210 -10.13 7.38 8.71
N LEU A 211 -11.04 8.34 8.50
CA LEU A 211 -11.94 8.85 9.53
C LEU A 211 -12.99 7.81 9.98
N GLU A 212 -13.36 6.90 9.09
CA GLU A 212 -14.42 5.92 9.33
C GLU A 212 -13.88 4.50 9.53
N ILE A 213 -12.57 4.30 9.36
CA ILE A 213 -11.96 2.97 9.38
C ILE A 213 -12.14 2.27 10.73
N GLU A 214 -12.25 3.02 11.83
CA GLU A 214 -12.54 2.47 13.16
C GLU A 214 -13.83 1.62 13.19
N LYS A 215 -14.86 2.01 12.43
CA LYS A 215 -16.14 1.30 12.36
C LYS A 215 -15.99 -0.12 11.80
N PHE A 216 -14.89 -0.40 11.10
CA PHE A 216 -14.60 -1.74 10.58
C PHE A 216 -13.97 -2.65 11.66
N PHE A 217 -13.32 -2.07 12.66
CA PHE A 217 -12.67 -2.81 13.75
C PHE A 217 -13.64 -3.16 14.89
N LYS A 218 -14.79 -2.48 14.98
CA LYS A 218 -15.77 -2.64 16.06
C LYS A 218 -17.04 -3.34 15.59
N VAL A 219 -17.70 -4.04 16.51
CA VAL A 219 -19.06 -4.53 16.29
C VAL A 219 -20.02 -3.32 16.30
N PRO A 220 -20.85 -3.15 15.25
CA PRO A 220 -21.83 -2.07 15.23
C PRO A 220 -22.76 -2.13 16.44
N LYS A 221 -22.94 -1.00 17.14
CA LYS A 221 -23.80 -0.93 18.33
C LYS A 221 -25.20 -0.38 18.02
N THR A 222 -25.36 0.23 16.85
CA THR A 222 -26.62 0.82 16.39
C THR A 222 -27.04 0.24 15.04
N GLU A 223 -28.33 0.34 14.72
CA GLU A 223 -28.85 -0.05 13.40
C GLU A 223 -28.22 0.80 12.28
N LYS A 224 -28.02 2.10 12.52
CA LYS A 224 -27.39 3.01 11.57
C LYS A 224 -25.96 2.57 11.22
N GLU A 225 -25.15 2.23 12.22
CA GLU A 225 -23.81 1.70 12.01
C GLU A 225 -23.85 0.35 11.29
N SER A 226 -24.75 -0.54 11.69
CA SER A 226 -24.93 -1.86 11.08
C SER A 226 -25.25 -1.74 9.59
N LYS A 227 -26.18 -0.83 9.24
CA LYS A 227 -26.55 -0.54 7.86
C LYS A 227 -25.38 0.05 7.08
N TRP A 228 -24.65 1.00 7.66
CA TRP A 228 -23.48 1.61 7.02
C TRP A 228 -22.39 0.55 6.71
N VAL A 229 -22.04 -0.29 7.69
CA VAL A 229 -21.05 -1.37 7.51
C VAL A 229 -21.52 -2.35 6.44
N LYS A 230 -22.78 -2.76 6.47
CA LYS A 230 -23.36 -3.66 5.45
C LYS A 230 -23.28 -3.06 4.05
N VAL A 231 -23.62 -1.78 3.87
CA VAL A 231 -23.53 -1.10 2.58
C VAL A 231 -22.08 -1.04 2.09
N LYS A 232 -21.12 -0.73 2.97
CA LYS A 232 -19.70 -0.69 2.61
C LYS A 232 -19.17 -2.06 2.20
N LEU A 233 -19.49 -3.12 2.94
CA LEU A 233 -19.10 -4.48 2.58
C LEU A 233 -19.69 -4.91 1.23
N LEU A 234 -20.97 -4.62 0.96
CA LEU A 234 -21.61 -4.90 -0.33
C LEU A 234 -20.96 -4.12 -1.48
N GLN A 235 -20.64 -2.84 -1.26
CA GLN A 235 -19.90 -2.03 -2.24
C GLN A 235 -18.54 -2.66 -2.52
N MET A 236 -17.81 -3.07 -1.49
CA MET A 236 -16.50 -3.69 -1.62
C MET A 236 -16.53 -4.98 -2.41
N GLN A 237 -17.46 -5.88 -2.10
CA GLN A 237 -17.66 -7.13 -2.84
C GLN A 237 -17.92 -6.89 -4.33
N ARG A 238 -18.64 -5.82 -4.68
CA ARG A 238 -18.99 -5.49 -6.07
C ARG A 238 -17.85 -4.83 -6.84
N SER A 239 -17.21 -3.82 -6.29
CA SER A 239 -16.34 -2.93 -7.09
C SER A 239 -14.95 -2.66 -6.52
N SER A 240 -14.62 -3.13 -5.31
CA SER A 240 -13.29 -2.92 -4.74
C SER A 240 -12.32 -4.01 -5.15
N TYR A 241 -11.13 -3.58 -5.54
CA TYR A 241 -9.93 -4.39 -5.70
C TYR A 241 -9.14 -4.50 -4.41
N GLY A 242 -9.22 -3.48 -3.54
CA GLY A 242 -8.56 -3.50 -2.24
C GLY A 242 -9.17 -2.57 -1.20
N LEU A 243 -8.72 -2.73 0.04
CA LEU A 243 -9.01 -1.90 1.20
C LEU A 243 -7.70 -1.45 1.85
N HIS A 244 -7.48 -0.14 1.92
CA HIS A 244 -6.41 0.43 2.72
C HIS A 244 -6.83 0.54 4.19
N LEU A 245 -6.03 -0.03 5.10
CA LEU A 245 -6.35 -0.02 6.54
C LEU A 245 -5.89 1.25 7.26
N TRP A 246 -5.06 2.08 6.64
CA TRP A 246 -4.56 3.32 7.22
C TRP A 246 -3.89 3.07 8.59
N ASN A 247 -2.91 2.17 8.67
CA ASN A 247 -2.34 1.67 9.94
C ASN A 247 -1.82 2.78 10.86
N LYS A 248 -1.42 3.95 10.32
CA LYS A 248 -1.14 5.15 11.13
C LYS A 248 -2.29 5.51 12.08
N PHE A 249 -3.53 5.36 11.63
CA PHE A 249 -4.77 5.65 12.35
C PHE A 249 -5.40 4.41 12.97
N SER A 250 -5.34 3.26 12.28
CA SER A 250 -6.09 2.07 12.68
C SER A 250 -5.35 1.13 13.62
N ARG A 251 -4.02 1.22 13.76
CA ARG A 251 -3.22 0.30 14.61
C ARG A 251 -3.61 0.30 16.08
N LYS A 252 -4.25 1.38 16.56
CA LYS A 252 -4.72 1.51 17.95
C LYS A 252 -6.02 0.75 18.22
N PHE A 253 -6.68 0.22 17.19
CA PHE A 253 -7.93 -0.51 17.34
C PHE A 253 -7.66 -2.01 17.33
N GLU A 254 -8.22 -2.73 18.30
CA GLU A 254 -8.27 -4.18 18.25
C GLU A 254 -9.38 -4.63 17.30
N ILE A 255 -9.23 -5.82 16.72
CA ILE A 255 -10.27 -6.42 15.87
C ILE A 255 -11.27 -7.12 16.79
N GLU A 256 -12.42 -6.48 17.02
CA GLU A 256 -13.49 -7.09 17.82
C GLU A 256 -14.08 -8.29 17.07
N GLN A 257 -14.33 -9.40 17.79
CA GLN A 257 -14.95 -10.58 17.21
C GLN A 257 -16.35 -10.25 16.68
N GLY A 258 -16.62 -10.63 15.43
CA GLY A 258 -17.87 -10.30 14.74
C GLY A 258 -17.88 -8.96 13.98
N SER A 259 -16.83 -8.14 14.13
CA SER A 259 -16.64 -6.91 13.33
C SER A 259 -16.42 -7.21 11.84
N ALA A 260 -16.47 -6.17 11.01
CA ALA A 260 -16.20 -6.29 9.58
C ALA A 260 -14.76 -6.77 9.31
N MET A 261 -13.78 -6.26 10.07
CA MET A 261 -12.39 -6.73 9.98
C MET A 261 -12.25 -8.18 10.41
N TRP A 262 -12.95 -8.62 11.46
CA TRP A 262 -12.91 -10.02 11.88
C TRP A 262 -13.38 -10.97 10.77
N ARG A 263 -14.44 -10.60 10.05
CA ARG A 263 -14.91 -11.35 8.87
C ARG A 263 -13.90 -11.33 7.73
N LEU A 264 -13.34 -10.16 7.41
CA LEU A 264 -12.32 -10.03 6.36
C LEU A 264 -11.08 -10.88 6.66
N VAL A 265 -10.61 -10.90 7.91
CA VAL A 265 -9.50 -11.77 8.34
C VAL A 265 -9.85 -13.24 8.12
N SER A 266 -11.03 -13.65 8.60
CA SER A 266 -11.48 -15.04 8.50
C SER A 266 -11.61 -15.48 7.04
N ASP A 267 -12.11 -14.60 6.17
CA ASP A 267 -12.25 -14.89 4.76
C ASP A 267 -10.88 -15.02 4.07
N HIS A 268 -9.90 -14.18 4.40
CA HIS A 268 -8.62 -14.12 3.68
C HIS A 268 -7.54 -15.03 4.23
N CYS A 269 -7.81 -15.70 5.35
CA CYS A 269 -6.80 -16.53 5.99
C CYS A 269 -6.45 -17.75 5.14
N ILE A 270 -5.18 -17.84 4.74
CA ILE A 270 -4.62 -19.01 4.03
C ILE A 270 -3.64 -19.78 4.92
N ILE A 271 -3.17 -19.13 6.01
CA ILE A 271 -2.30 -19.69 7.03
C ILE A 271 -3.00 -19.61 8.39
N CYS A 272 -4.27 -20.04 8.43
CA CYS A 272 -4.93 -20.33 9.69
C CYS A 272 -4.73 -21.80 10.02
N GLN A 273 -4.23 -22.09 11.22
CA GLN A 273 -4.72 -23.27 11.91
C GLN A 273 -6.16 -22.95 12.29
N ILE A 274 -7.12 -23.32 11.44
CA ILE A 274 -8.48 -23.49 11.92
C ILE A 274 -8.32 -24.59 12.96
N GLY A 275 -8.43 -24.24 14.25
CA GLY A 275 -8.39 -25.23 15.31
C GLY A 275 -9.35 -26.33 14.92
N SER A 276 -8.83 -27.51 14.63
CA SER A 276 -9.60 -28.74 14.75
C SER A 276 -9.99 -28.79 16.22
N ALA A 277 -11.13 -28.21 16.56
CA ALA A 277 -11.85 -28.61 17.74
C ALA A 277 -12.13 -30.09 17.53
N SER A 278 -11.25 -30.91 18.08
CA SER A 278 -11.43 -32.33 18.26
C SER A 278 -12.82 -32.51 18.85
N SER A 279 -13.71 -33.11 18.06
CA SER A 279 -14.87 -33.81 18.60
C SER A 279 -14.32 -34.86 19.56
N SER A 280 -14.38 -34.52 20.85
CA SER A 280 -14.21 -35.44 21.97
C SER A 280 -15.59 -35.71 22.51
#